data_AF-A0A1Q7VAE6-F1
#
_entry.id   AF-A0A1Q7VAE6-F1
#
_cell.length_a   1.000
_cell.length_b   1.000
_cell.length_c   1.000
_cell.angle_alpha   90.00
_cell.angle_beta   90.00
_cell.angle_gamma   90.00
#
_symmetry.space_group_name_H-M   'P 1'
#
loop_
_entity.id
_entity.type
_entity.pdbx_description
1 polymer ?
#
loop_
_entity_poly.entity_id
_entity_poly.type
_entity_poly.pdbx_seq_one_letter_code
_entity_poly.pdbx_strand_id
1 'polypeptide(L)'
;MSGITGADIEDVRMAVSAAALNPKLVTVRKDLALFASSFFSEVGTQLHAAGNIFGTDRKNGKSPFQHGSDEVVGMSVLLRIGGQLISASAELLTEGRPYAGAALLRQIVEIEYLAWAFESRHQDAERWLRSDREIREEFFKPAKLRTASRGKFRGKDYSFHCELGGHPVPTGTILLKGDPSTVQLLLSDLLGHTGNVWDYFVGWAKRHEDYTAHIKNHALTMAEKFQNWKSCDPLVELPPP
;
A
#
# COMPACT_ATOMS: atom_id res chain seq x y z
N MET A 1 27.15 10.45 3.34
CA MET A 1 26.39 10.58 2.09
C MET A 1 27.40 10.66 0.97
N SER A 2 27.78 9.52 0.39
CA SER A 2 28.50 9.50 -0.89
C SER A 2 27.51 9.94 -1.96
N GLY A 3 27.80 11.04 -2.65
CA GLY A 3 26.96 11.52 -3.74
C GLY A 3 26.96 10.50 -4.87
N ILE A 4 25.77 10.14 -5.36
CA ILE A 4 25.56 9.33 -6.56
C ILE A 4 26.27 10.06 -7.71
N THR A 5 27.18 9.38 -8.40
CA THR A 5 27.94 9.93 -9.52
C THR A 5 27.11 9.91 -10.81
N GLY A 6 27.54 10.63 -11.85
CA GLY A 6 26.88 10.58 -13.15
C GLY A 6 26.91 9.21 -13.82
N ALA A 7 27.94 8.39 -13.53
CA ALA A 7 28.02 7.00 -14.00
C ALA A 7 26.97 6.11 -13.31
N ASP A 8 26.76 6.30 -12.00
CA ASP A 8 25.74 5.55 -11.24
C ASP A 8 24.32 5.83 -11.75
N ILE A 9 24.03 7.05 -12.23
CA ILE A 9 22.72 7.40 -12.79
C ILE A 9 22.46 6.69 -14.12
N GLU A 10 23.48 6.57 -14.97
CA GLU A 10 23.34 5.92 -16.28
C GLU A 10 23.19 4.40 -16.12
N ASP A 11 23.94 3.79 -15.19
CA ASP A 11 23.80 2.37 -14.86
C ASP A 11 22.39 2.05 -14.33
N VAL A 12 21.84 2.91 -13.45
CA VAL A 12 20.45 2.79 -12.99
C VAL A 12 19.47 2.90 -14.17
N ARG A 13 19.65 3.87 -15.07
CA ARG A 13 18.77 4.03 -16.25
C ARG A 13 18.80 2.80 -17.15
N MET A 14 19.98 2.25 -17.41
CA MET A 14 20.12 1.03 -18.22
C MET A 14 19.45 -0.17 -17.55
N ALA A 15 19.65 -0.35 -16.24
CA ALA A 15 19.03 -1.42 -15.48
C ALA A 15 17.49 -1.31 -15.51
N VAL A 16 16.95 -0.10 -15.33
CA VAL A 16 15.52 0.17 -15.44
C VAL A 16 15.00 -0.18 -16.83
N SER A 17 15.66 0.33 -17.89
CA SER A 17 15.24 0.08 -19.26
C SER A 17 15.27 -1.41 -19.60
N ALA A 18 16.31 -2.13 -19.19
CA ALA A 18 16.41 -3.57 -19.41
C ALA A 18 15.30 -4.34 -18.68
N ALA A 19 15.02 -3.97 -17.43
CA ALA A 19 13.98 -4.60 -16.61
C ALA A 19 12.56 -4.27 -17.10
N ALA A 20 12.37 -3.09 -17.70
CA ALA A 20 11.10 -2.67 -18.26
C ALA A 20 10.78 -3.34 -19.60
N LEU A 21 11.81 -3.69 -20.38
CA LEU A 21 11.65 -4.40 -21.65
C LEU A 21 11.62 -5.92 -21.51
N ASN A 22 11.91 -6.46 -20.31
CA ASN A 22 11.88 -7.90 -20.05
C ASN A 22 10.41 -8.39 -19.86
N PRO A 23 9.84 -9.17 -20.80
CA PRO A 23 8.44 -9.56 -20.72
C PRO A 23 8.12 -10.40 -19.47
N LYS A 24 9.08 -11.19 -18.98
CA LYS A 24 8.88 -12.01 -17.78
C LYS A 24 8.71 -11.12 -16.54
N LEU A 25 9.54 -10.08 -16.40
CA LEU A 25 9.46 -9.17 -15.26
C LEU A 25 8.20 -8.32 -15.31
N VAL A 26 7.80 -7.85 -16.50
CA VAL A 26 6.53 -7.14 -16.70
C VAL A 26 5.34 -8.00 -16.25
N THR A 27 5.29 -9.27 -16.67
CA THR A 27 4.24 -10.20 -16.25
C THR A 27 4.28 -10.45 -14.74
N VAL A 28 5.45 -10.73 -14.17
CA VAL A 28 5.60 -10.99 -12.72
C VAL A 28 5.07 -9.83 -11.89
N ARG A 29 5.39 -8.58 -12.24
CA ARG A 29 4.91 -7.40 -11.49
C ARG A 29 3.39 -7.27 -11.57
N LYS A 30 2.80 -7.42 -12.76
CA LYS A 30 1.35 -7.33 -12.95
C LYS A 30 0.62 -8.44 -12.20
N ASP A 31 1.08 -9.69 -12.35
CA ASP A 31 0.47 -10.85 -11.71
C ASP A 31 0.58 -10.77 -10.18
N LEU A 32 1.70 -10.27 -9.64
CA LEU A 32 1.84 -10.07 -8.21
C LEU A 32 0.88 -8.99 -7.68
N ALA A 33 0.70 -7.89 -8.41
CA ALA A 33 -0.24 -6.84 -8.00
C ALA A 33 -1.68 -7.37 -7.97
N LEU A 34 -2.09 -8.12 -9.01
CA LEU A 34 -3.41 -8.74 -9.08
C LEU A 34 -3.61 -9.81 -7.99
N PHE A 35 -2.60 -10.64 -7.76
CA PHE A 35 -2.60 -11.61 -6.66
C PHE A 35 -2.77 -10.91 -5.31
N ALA A 36 -1.95 -9.88 -5.02
CA ALA A 36 -1.99 -9.15 -3.77
C ALA A 36 -3.35 -8.46 -3.56
N SER A 37 -3.90 -7.83 -4.60
CA SER A 37 -5.22 -7.19 -4.56
C SER A 37 -6.36 -8.17 -4.22
N SER A 38 -6.29 -9.38 -4.78
CA SER A 38 -7.26 -10.45 -4.52
C SER A 38 -7.16 -10.91 -3.06
N PHE A 39 -5.93 -11.11 -2.56
CA PHE A 39 -5.68 -11.48 -1.17
C PHE A 39 -6.15 -10.42 -0.17
N PHE A 40 -5.88 -9.14 -0.45
CA PHE A 40 -6.37 -8.02 0.36
C PHE A 40 -7.91 -8.03 0.43
N SER A 41 -8.57 -8.28 -0.70
CA SER A 41 -10.03 -8.32 -0.79
C SER A 41 -10.61 -9.52 -0.05
N GLU A 42 -10.00 -10.70 -0.20
CA GLU A 42 -10.43 -11.93 0.48
C GLU A 42 -10.29 -11.80 2.00
N VAL A 43 -9.10 -11.47 2.49
CA VAL A 43 -8.85 -11.32 3.92
C VAL A 43 -9.65 -10.17 4.51
N GLY A 44 -9.73 -9.04 3.80
CA GLY A 44 -10.60 -7.93 4.19
C GLY A 44 -12.07 -8.35 4.31
N THR A 45 -12.58 -9.21 3.42
CA THR A 45 -13.97 -9.71 3.50
C THR A 45 -14.17 -10.64 4.71
N GLN A 46 -13.21 -11.53 4.96
CA GLN A 46 -13.23 -12.44 6.12
C GLN A 46 -13.22 -11.65 7.44
N LEU A 47 -12.32 -10.67 7.57
CA LEU A 47 -12.26 -9.77 8.72
C LEU A 47 -13.54 -8.95 8.89
N HIS A 48 -14.11 -8.47 7.78
CA HIS A 48 -15.34 -7.70 7.83
C HIS A 48 -16.49 -8.52 8.43
N ALA A 49 -16.65 -9.76 7.97
CA ALA A 49 -17.64 -10.68 8.53
C ALA A 49 -17.38 -10.96 10.02
N ALA A 50 -16.13 -11.26 10.37
CA ALA A 50 -15.75 -11.55 11.75
C ALA A 50 -15.98 -10.34 12.69
N GLY A 51 -15.56 -9.14 12.29
CA GLY A 51 -15.73 -7.91 13.08
C GLY A 51 -17.18 -7.45 13.24
N ASN A 52 -18.07 -7.82 12.30
CA ASN A 52 -19.50 -7.58 12.48
C ASN A 52 -20.15 -8.52 13.51
N ILE A 53 -19.67 -9.77 13.58
CA ILE A 53 -20.27 -10.83 14.40
C ILE A 53 -19.67 -10.87 15.80
N PHE A 54 -18.34 -10.96 15.88
CA PHE A 54 -17.58 -11.25 17.10
C PHE A 54 -17.00 -9.99 17.73
N GLY A 55 -16.88 -10.02 19.06
CA GLY A 55 -16.40 -8.92 19.88
C GLY A 55 -17.48 -8.35 20.79
N THR A 56 -17.10 -7.37 21.61
CA THR A 56 -17.96 -6.84 22.68
C THR A 56 -18.41 -5.41 22.46
N ASP A 57 -18.00 -4.74 21.39
CA ASP A 57 -18.25 -3.31 21.18
C ASP A 57 -19.75 -3.01 21.08
N ARG A 58 -20.50 -3.79 20.29
CA ARG A 58 -21.97 -3.73 20.24
C ARG A 58 -22.59 -3.97 21.61
N LYS A 59 -22.22 -5.06 22.28
CA LYS A 59 -22.81 -5.46 23.58
C LYS A 59 -22.58 -4.39 24.65
N ASN A 60 -21.43 -3.71 24.60
CA ASN A 60 -21.04 -2.68 25.55
C ASN A 60 -21.48 -1.27 25.13
N GLY A 61 -22.22 -1.12 24.03
CA GLY A 61 -22.68 0.19 23.53
C GLY A 61 -21.55 1.10 23.03
N LYS A 62 -20.36 0.55 22.72
CA LYS A 62 -19.19 1.31 22.27
C LYS A 62 -19.22 1.58 20.76
N SER A 63 -19.73 0.64 19.97
CA SER A 63 -19.79 0.79 18.51
C SER A 63 -20.99 1.63 18.08
N PRO A 64 -20.79 2.80 17.45
CA PRO A 64 -21.90 3.57 16.87
C PRO A 64 -22.52 2.88 15.66
N PHE A 65 -21.85 1.86 15.11
CA PHE A 65 -22.25 1.11 13.92
C PHE A 65 -22.85 -0.26 14.23
N GLN A 66 -22.94 -0.64 15.51
CA GLN A 66 -23.42 -1.96 15.96
C GLN A 66 -22.51 -3.14 15.55
N HIS A 67 -21.22 -2.90 15.28
CA HIS A 67 -20.26 -3.97 15.03
C HIS A 67 -19.86 -4.70 16.32
N GLY A 68 -19.46 -5.97 16.19
CA GLY A 68 -18.86 -6.72 17.29
C GLY A 68 -17.49 -6.17 17.69
N SER A 69 -16.67 -5.78 16.72
CA SER A 69 -15.39 -5.08 16.90
C SER A 69 -15.16 -4.04 15.81
N ASP A 70 -15.15 -2.76 16.18
CA ASP A 70 -14.85 -1.67 15.25
C ASP A 70 -13.38 -1.64 14.82
N GLU A 71 -12.46 -2.11 15.66
CA GLU A 71 -11.05 -2.25 15.35
C GLU A 71 -10.83 -3.21 14.17
N VAL A 72 -11.48 -4.38 14.23
CA VAL A 72 -11.42 -5.39 13.17
C VAL A 72 -12.12 -4.90 11.91
N VAL A 73 -13.27 -4.24 12.02
CA VAL A 73 -13.95 -3.65 10.87
C VAL A 73 -13.11 -2.54 10.24
N GLY A 74 -12.45 -1.69 11.03
CA GLY A 74 -11.55 -0.64 10.54
C GLY A 74 -10.43 -1.19 9.67
N MET A 75 -9.73 -2.22 10.15
CA MET A 75 -8.71 -2.92 9.35
C MET A 75 -9.30 -3.57 8.09
N SER A 76 -10.49 -4.19 8.20
CA SER A 76 -11.17 -4.81 7.06
C SER A 76 -11.46 -3.82 5.92
N VAL A 77 -11.90 -2.60 6.27
CA VAL A 77 -12.21 -1.54 5.33
C VAL A 77 -10.92 -1.08 4.63
N LEU A 78 -9.85 -0.89 5.41
CA LEU A 78 -8.55 -0.49 4.88
C LEU A 78 -8.01 -1.48 3.84
N LEU A 79 -8.06 -2.79 4.14
CA LEU A 79 -7.62 -3.83 3.19
C LEU A 79 -8.48 -3.87 1.93
N ARG A 80 -9.80 -3.75 2.05
CA ARG A 80 -10.71 -3.78 0.88
C ARG A 80 -10.52 -2.57 -0.03
N ILE A 81 -10.34 -1.37 0.54
CA ILE A 81 -9.97 -0.17 -0.23
C ILE A 81 -8.61 -0.38 -0.89
N GLY A 82 -7.61 -0.87 -0.14
CA GLY A 82 -6.28 -1.17 -0.65
C GLY A 82 -6.33 -2.14 -1.84
N GLY A 83 -7.08 -3.23 -1.74
CA GLY A 83 -7.25 -4.20 -2.82
C GLY A 83 -7.76 -3.57 -4.12
N GLN A 84 -8.84 -2.77 -4.05
CA GLN A 84 -9.38 -2.06 -5.22
C GLN A 84 -8.37 -1.07 -5.83
N LEU A 85 -7.66 -0.34 -4.99
CA LEU A 85 -6.67 0.63 -5.43
C LEU A 85 -5.45 -0.04 -6.09
N ILE A 86 -4.98 -1.18 -5.55
CA ILE A 86 -3.85 -1.94 -6.11
C ILE A 86 -4.21 -2.45 -7.50
N SER A 87 -5.34 -3.14 -7.65
CA SER A 87 -5.74 -3.71 -8.95
C SER A 87 -5.94 -2.60 -10.00
N ALA A 88 -6.70 -1.55 -9.65
CA ALA A 88 -6.96 -0.45 -10.57
C ALA A 88 -5.67 0.32 -10.91
N SER A 89 -4.76 0.54 -9.96
CA SER A 89 -3.47 1.18 -10.23
C SER A 89 -2.65 0.36 -11.22
N ALA A 90 -2.52 -0.95 -10.99
CA ALA A 90 -1.76 -1.84 -11.87
C ALA A 90 -2.36 -1.91 -13.29
N GLU A 91 -3.69 -1.97 -13.41
CA GLU A 91 -4.38 -1.94 -14.70
C GLU A 91 -4.16 -0.61 -15.42
N LEU A 92 -4.41 0.53 -14.77
CA LEU A 92 -4.23 1.85 -15.37
C LEU A 92 -2.79 2.12 -15.82
N LEU A 93 -1.80 1.70 -15.00
CA LEU A 93 -0.39 1.77 -15.37
C LEU A 93 -0.09 0.93 -16.62
N THR A 94 -0.62 -0.29 -16.70
CA THR A 94 -0.31 -1.22 -17.79
C THR A 94 -1.16 -1.02 -19.06
N GLU A 95 -2.26 -0.28 -18.98
CA GLU A 95 -3.18 0.00 -20.09
C GLU A 95 -3.07 1.42 -20.66
N GLY A 96 -1.91 2.07 -20.47
CA GLY A 96 -1.62 3.36 -21.09
C GLY A 96 -2.31 4.56 -20.41
N ARG A 97 -2.73 4.42 -19.15
CA ARG A 97 -3.29 5.51 -18.33
C ARG A 97 -2.42 5.77 -17.08
N PRO A 98 -1.09 5.95 -17.22
CA PRO A 98 -0.17 5.96 -16.09
C PRO A 98 -0.33 7.14 -15.14
N TYR A 99 -0.80 8.31 -15.60
CA TYR A 99 -1.12 9.43 -14.71
C TYR A 99 -2.22 9.05 -13.70
N ALA A 100 -3.28 8.41 -14.20
CA ALA A 100 -4.37 7.93 -13.35
C ALA A 100 -3.91 6.79 -12.43
N GLY A 101 -3.07 5.88 -12.94
CA GLY A 101 -2.43 4.85 -12.12
C GLY A 101 -1.58 5.42 -10.98
N ALA A 102 -0.72 6.39 -11.27
CA ALA A 102 0.10 7.08 -10.27
C ALA A 102 -0.73 7.83 -9.23
N ALA A 103 -1.89 8.38 -9.61
CA ALA A 103 -2.82 8.99 -8.67
C ALA A 103 -3.37 7.98 -7.65
N LEU A 104 -3.65 6.74 -8.08
CA LEU A 104 -4.08 5.65 -7.21
C LEU A 104 -2.93 5.10 -6.36
N LEU A 105 -1.72 4.97 -6.92
CA LEU A 105 -0.51 4.63 -6.18
C LEU A 105 -0.30 5.60 -5.01
N ARG A 106 -0.47 6.90 -5.22
CA ARG A 106 -0.41 7.89 -4.12
C ARG A 106 -1.40 7.58 -3.01
N GLN A 107 -2.61 7.07 -3.31
CA GLN A 107 -3.56 6.65 -2.28
C GLN A 107 -3.05 5.42 -1.52
N ILE A 108 -2.38 4.48 -2.19
CA ILE A 108 -1.75 3.33 -1.53
C ILE A 108 -0.67 3.76 -0.53
N VAL A 109 0.09 4.82 -0.81
CA VAL A 109 1.03 5.40 0.18
C VAL A 109 0.31 5.85 1.45
N GLU A 110 -0.89 6.44 1.34
CA GLU A 110 -1.69 6.81 2.51
C GLU A 110 -2.28 5.60 3.24
N ILE A 111 -2.68 4.56 2.48
CA ILE A 111 -3.11 3.28 3.05
C ILE A 111 -1.97 2.65 3.86
N GLU A 112 -0.72 2.71 3.39
CA GLU A 112 0.44 2.26 4.15
C GLU A 112 0.59 3.01 5.47
N TYR A 113 0.43 4.33 5.46
CA TYR A 113 0.56 5.13 6.68
C TYR A 113 -0.52 4.78 7.70
N LEU A 114 -1.75 4.53 7.25
CA LEU A 114 -2.84 4.06 8.11
C LEU A 114 -2.60 2.65 8.63
N ALA A 115 -2.17 1.72 7.77
CA ALA A 115 -1.87 0.35 8.16
C ALA A 115 -0.78 0.32 9.24
N TRP A 116 0.28 1.12 9.05
CA TRP A 116 1.31 1.32 10.08
C TRP A 116 0.73 1.90 11.38
N ALA A 117 -0.16 2.90 11.30
CA ALA A 117 -0.75 3.48 12.50
C ALA A 117 -1.58 2.45 13.28
N PHE A 118 -2.39 1.65 12.58
CA PHE A 118 -3.19 0.58 13.17
C PHE A 118 -2.29 -0.49 13.78
N GLU A 119 -1.18 -0.83 13.11
CA GLU A 119 -0.20 -1.79 13.61
C GLU A 119 0.61 -1.25 14.80
N SER A 120 0.95 0.03 14.84
CA SER A 120 1.87 0.55 15.87
C SER A 120 1.15 1.13 17.08
N ARG A 121 -0.16 1.39 17.03
CA ARG A 121 -0.92 1.99 18.13
C ARG A 121 -2.20 1.24 18.43
N HIS A 122 -2.46 1.01 19.71
CA HIS A 122 -3.65 0.32 20.17
C HIS A 122 -4.90 1.12 19.80
N GLN A 123 -5.90 0.46 19.20
CA GLN A 123 -7.22 1.01 18.85
C GLN A 123 -7.24 2.13 17.80
N ASP A 124 -6.15 2.36 17.06
CA ASP A 124 -6.14 3.40 16.03
C ASP A 124 -7.06 3.04 14.83
N ALA A 125 -7.36 1.75 14.58
CA ALA A 125 -8.30 1.36 13.52
C ALA A 125 -9.76 1.65 13.91
N GLU A 126 -10.15 1.33 15.15
CA GLU A 126 -11.43 1.68 15.76
C GLU A 126 -11.61 3.21 15.78
N ARG A 127 -10.57 3.93 16.24
CA ARG A 127 -10.60 5.39 16.32
C ARG A 127 -10.72 6.02 14.94
N TRP A 128 -10.01 5.50 13.95
CA TRP A 128 -10.13 5.94 12.57
C TRP A 128 -11.54 5.67 12.02
N LEU A 129 -12.10 4.48 12.24
CA LEU A 129 -13.43 4.13 11.76
C LEU A 129 -14.52 5.04 12.35
N ARG A 130 -14.39 5.40 13.63
CA ARG A 130 -15.34 6.27 14.34
C ARG A 130 -15.10 7.76 14.14
N SER A 131 -14.01 8.14 13.46
CA SER A 131 -13.61 9.54 13.35
C SER A 131 -14.59 10.36 12.51
N ASP A 132 -14.85 11.59 12.94
CA ASP A 132 -15.39 12.64 12.08
C ASP A 132 -14.26 13.30 11.27
N ARG A 133 -14.60 14.37 10.55
CA ARG A 133 -13.62 15.10 9.73
C ARG A 133 -12.51 15.72 10.56
N GLU A 134 -12.85 16.33 11.70
CA GLU A 134 -11.91 17.07 12.54
C GLU A 134 -10.87 16.12 13.13
N ILE A 135 -11.32 14.98 13.66
CA ILE A 135 -10.44 13.92 14.17
C ILE A 135 -9.55 13.36 13.05
N ARG A 136 -10.07 13.16 11.83
CA ARG A 136 -9.23 12.71 10.69
C ARG A 136 -8.14 13.72 10.37
N GLU A 137 -8.48 15.00 10.30
CA GLU A 137 -7.52 16.07 9.98
C GLU A 137 -6.48 16.28 11.09
N GLU A 138 -6.82 16.01 12.34
CA GLU A 138 -5.92 16.16 13.47
C GLU A 138 -4.95 14.97 13.62
N PHE A 139 -5.45 13.73 13.49
CA PHE A 139 -4.69 12.52 13.83
C PHE A 139 -4.26 11.68 12.63
N PHE A 140 -5.11 11.59 11.60
CA PHE A 140 -4.94 10.63 10.51
C PHE A 140 -4.52 11.23 9.17
N LYS A 141 -4.36 12.55 9.08
CA LYS A 141 -3.80 13.16 7.85
C LYS A 141 -2.36 12.68 7.62
N PRO A 142 -1.91 12.54 6.36
CA PRO A 142 -0.60 11.99 6.03
C PRO A 142 0.56 12.69 6.73
N ALA A 143 0.52 14.02 6.82
CA ALA A 143 1.55 14.80 7.49
C ALA A 143 1.68 14.44 8.99
N LYS A 144 0.56 14.15 9.66
CA LYS A 144 0.54 13.79 11.09
C LYS A 144 1.06 12.39 11.31
N LEU A 145 0.61 11.43 10.50
CA LEU A 145 1.10 10.04 10.55
C LEU A 145 2.61 9.97 10.27
N ARG A 146 3.08 10.74 9.28
CA ARG A 146 4.51 10.85 8.96
C ARG A 146 5.34 11.47 10.08
N THR A 147 4.89 12.57 10.69
CA THR A 147 5.57 13.14 11.86
C THR A 147 5.63 12.12 13.00
N ALA A 148 4.53 11.42 13.24
CA ALA A 148 4.44 10.44 14.31
C ALA A 148 5.27 9.17 14.05
N SER A 149 5.60 8.85 12.80
CA SER A 149 6.44 7.72 12.42
C SER A 149 7.94 7.97 12.61
N ARG A 150 8.33 9.16 13.11
CA ARG A 150 9.71 9.52 13.53
C ARG A 150 10.78 9.18 12.49
N GLY A 151 10.49 9.52 11.23
CA GLY A 151 11.44 9.36 10.11
C GLY A 151 11.31 8.04 9.35
N LYS A 152 10.43 7.13 9.75
CA LYS A 152 10.09 5.91 9.00
C LYS A 152 9.49 6.24 7.62
N PHE A 153 8.67 7.28 7.55
CA PHE A 153 8.13 7.81 6.30
C PHE A 153 8.80 9.14 5.97
N ARG A 154 9.43 9.25 4.79
CA ARG A 154 10.12 10.47 4.37
C ARG A 154 9.13 11.42 3.70
N GLY A 155 9.26 12.72 4.02
CA GLY A 155 8.40 13.75 3.40
C GLY A 155 8.66 13.90 1.90
N LYS A 156 9.90 13.69 1.48
CA LYS A 156 10.31 13.76 0.06
C LYS A 156 9.57 12.72 -0.78
N ASP A 157 9.53 11.46 -0.32
CA ASP A 157 8.87 10.36 -1.02
C ASP A 157 7.38 10.65 -1.22
N TYR A 158 6.69 11.12 -0.17
CA TYR A 158 5.29 11.51 -0.29
C TYR A 158 5.07 12.71 -1.22
N SER A 159 5.93 13.73 -1.16
CA SER A 159 5.85 14.90 -2.05
C SER A 159 6.03 14.50 -3.51
N PHE A 160 6.93 13.57 -3.79
CA PHE A 160 7.16 13.06 -5.13
C PHE A 160 5.89 12.41 -5.72
N HIS A 161 5.23 11.53 -4.97
CA HIS A 161 3.95 10.94 -5.35
C HIS A 161 2.86 11.98 -5.62
N CYS A 162 2.80 13.03 -4.79
CA CYS A 162 1.89 14.16 -4.97
C CYS A 162 2.17 14.92 -6.27
N GLU A 163 3.43 15.20 -6.60
CA GLU A 163 3.78 15.91 -7.83
C GLU A 163 3.62 15.06 -9.09
N LEU A 164 3.86 13.75 -8.99
CA LEU A 164 3.87 12.87 -10.14
C LEU A 164 2.44 12.50 -10.62
N GLY A 165 1.54 12.20 -9.69
CA GLY A 165 0.15 11.82 -10.01
C GLY A 165 -0.93 12.37 -9.07
N GLY A 166 -0.57 12.96 -7.94
CA GLY A 166 -1.54 13.47 -6.96
C GLY A 166 -2.11 14.85 -7.25
N HIS A 167 -1.39 15.68 -8.03
CA HIS A 167 -1.78 17.04 -8.38
C HIS A 167 -1.57 17.31 -9.88
N PRO A 168 -2.42 18.11 -10.53
CA PRO A 168 -2.24 18.51 -11.91
C PRO A 168 -1.14 19.58 -12.03
N VAL A 169 0.11 19.16 -11.84
CA VAL A 169 1.31 20.01 -11.92
C VAL A 169 2.21 19.57 -13.09
N PRO A 170 3.08 20.46 -13.63
CA PRO A 170 3.89 20.15 -14.80
C PRO A 170 4.77 18.91 -14.67
N THR A 171 5.27 18.59 -13.48
CA THR A 171 6.10 17.39 -13.23
C THR A 171 5.39 16.11 -13.70
N GLY A 172 4.10 15.97 -13.42
CA GLY A 172 3.31 14.79 -13.80
C GLY A 172 3.09 14.61 -15.31
N THR A 173 3.39 15.63 -16.13
CA THR A 173 3.25 15.52 -17.60
C THR A 173 4.16 14.46 -18.21
N ILE A 174 5.24 14.07 -17.52
CA ILE A 174 6.11 12.96 -17.93
C ILE A 174 5.32 11.65 -18.10
N LEU A 175 4.29 11.43 -17.29
CA LEU A 175 3.46 10.23 -17.36
C LEU A 175 2.60 10.18 -18.61
N LEU A 176 2.24 11.33 -19.21
CA LEU A 176 1.38 11.36 -20.41
C LEU A 176 2.06 10.72 -21.64
N LYS A 177 3.38 10.50 -21.58
CA LYS A 177 4.14 9.81 -22.63
C LYS A 177 3.99 8.29 -22.59
N GLY A 178 3.53 7.71 -21.48
CA GLY A 178 3.39 6.27 -21.35
C GLY A 178 4.72 5.50 -21.45
N ASP A 179 5.83 6.12 -21.05
CA ASP A 179 7.15 5.51 -21.13
C ASP A 179 7.20 4.18 -20.34
N PRO A 180 7.54 3.03 -20.98
CA PRO A 180 7.52 1.73 -20.33
C PRO A 180 8.41 1.65 -19.08
N SER A 181 9.57 2.31 -19.09
CA SER A 181 10.50 2.35 -17.96
C SER A 181 9.86 3.01 -16.74
N THR A 182 9.24 4.17 -16.95
CA THR A 182 8.51 4.90 -15.91
C THR A 182 7.32 4.08 -15.38
N VAL A 183 6.55 3.45 -16.27
CA VAL A 183 5.41 2.59 -15.89
C VAL A 183 5.86 1.43 -15.01
N GLN A 184 6.94 0.75 -15.38
CA GLN A 184 7.42 -0.42 -14.64
C GLN A 184 8.07 -0.05 -13.30
N LEU A 185 8.70 1.13 -13.20
CA LEU A 185 9.12 1.70 -11.92
C LEU A 185 7.94 1.94 -10.98
N LEU A 186 6.88 2.60 -11.47
CA LEU A 186 5.68 2.85 -10.67
C LEU A 186 4.96 1.56 -10.25
N LEU A 187 4.99 0.54 -11.10
CA LEU A 187 4.44 -0.77 -10.75
C LEU A 187 5.29 -1.47 -9.68
N SER A 188 6.61 -1.37 -9.75
CA SER A 188 7.52 -1.85 -8.70
C SER A 188 7.30 -1.12 -7.37
N ASP A 189 7.13 0.20 -7.42
CA ASP A 189 6.87 1.05 -6.27
C ASP A 189 5.50 0.73 -5.61
N LEU A 190 4.46 0.53 -6.43
CA LEU A 190 3.16 0.01 -5.98
C LEU A 190 3.30 -1.30 -5.20
N LEU A 191 4.10 -2.24 -5.71
CA LEU A 191 4.34 -3.52 -5.04
C LEU A 191 5.10 -3.32 -3.73
N GLY A 192 6.12 -2.45 -3.70
CA GLY A 192 6.82 -2.08 -2.46
C GLY A 192 5.87 -1.61 -1.36
N HIS A 193 5.02 -0.63 -1.68
CA HIS A 193 4.02 -0.13 -0.74
C HIS A 193 2.97 -1.19 -0.37
N THR A 194 2.52 -2.01 -1.33
CA THR A 194 1.58 -3.11 -1.09
C THR A 194 2.15 -4.14 -0.11
N GLY A 195 3.41 -4.53 -0.29
CA GLY A 195 4.10 -5.46 0.61
C GLY A 195 4.20 -4.88 2.02
N ASN A 196 4.54 -3.60 2.16
CA ASN A 196 4.61 -2.94 3.46
C ASN A 196 3.24 -2.89 4.16
N VAL A 197 2.16 -2.55 3.43
CA VAL A 197 0.80 -2.59 3.98
C VAL A 197 0.48 -3.97 4.54
N TRP A 198 0.82 -5.02 3.79
CA TRP A 198 0.61 -6.39 4.25
C TRP A 198 1.43 -6.73 5.49
N ASP A 199 2.70 -6.32 5.56
CA ASP A 199 3.55 -6.55 6.73
C ASP A 199 2.98 -5.87 7.99
N TYR A 200 2.47 -4.64 7.87
CA TYR A 200 1.78 -3.97 8.98
C TYR A 200 0.50 -4.69 9.37
N PHE A 201 -0.28 -5.16 8.38
CA PHE A 201 -1.46 -5.96 8.66
C PHE A 201 -1.11 -7.25 9.42
N VAL A 202 -0.06 -7.97 9.02
CA VAL A 202 0.41 -9.18 9.73
C VAL A 202 0.86 -8.83 11.16
N GLY A 203 1.55 -7.70 11.35
CA GLY A 203 1.91 -7.19 12.68
C GLY A 203 0.69 -6.89 13.56
N TRP A 204 -0.32 -6.24 12.99
CA TRP A 204 -1.61 -5.97 13.65
C TRP A 204 -2.36 -7.27 13.97
N ALA A 205 -2.39 -8.23 13.04
CA ALA A 205 -3.11 -9.49 13.17
C ALA A 205 -2.59 -10.35 14.32
N LYS A 206 -1.29 -10.31 14.62
CA LYS A 206 -0.68 -11.03 15.77
C LYS A 206 -1.23 -10.60 17.13
N ARG A 207 -1.83 -9.41 17.23
CA ARG A 207 -2.46 -8.92 18.47
C ARG A 207 -3.97 -9.14 18.51
N HIS A 208 -4.53 -9.71 17.45
CA HIS A 208 -5.96 -9.93 17.26
C HIS A 208 -6.23 -11.38 16.84
N GLU A 209 -5.48 -12.33 17.41
CA GLU A 209 -5.48 -13.75 16.99
C GLU A 209 -6.87 -14.39 17.02
N ASP A 210 -7.75 -13.95 17.93
CA ASP A 210 -9.15 -14.37 18.01
C ASP A 210 -9.92 -14.18 16.68
N TYR A 211 -9.52 -13.20 15.87
CA TYR A 211 -10.11 -12.90 14.57
C TYR A 211 -9.25 -13.38 13.40
N THR A 212 -7.96 -13.65 13.64
CA THR A 212 -6.96 -13.79 12.57
C THR A 212 -6.23 -15.13 12.54
N ALA A 213 -6.60 -16.11 13.37
CA ALA A 213 -5.94 -17.42 13.40
C ALA A 213 -5.84 -18.11 12.01
N HIS A 214 -6.86 -17.94 11.16
CA HIS A 214 -6.89 -18.49 9.79
C HIS A 214 -5.99 -17.73 8.79
N ILE A 215 -5.50 -16.54 9.16
CA ILE A 215 -4.70 -15.66 8.30
C ILE A 215 -3.23 -16.11 8.25
N LYS A 216 -2.77 -16.95 9.19
CA LYS A 216 -1.38 -17.44 9.21
C LYS A 216 -0.92 -18.04 7.88
N ASN A 217 -1.76 -18.86 7.25
CA ASN A 217 -1.47 -19.43 5.94
C ASN A 217 -1.42 -18.35 4.85
N HIS A 218 -2.32 -17.37 4.89
CA HIS A 218 -2.31 -16.24 3.96
C HIS A 218 -1.02 -15.41 4.10
N ALA A 219 -0.56 -15.18 5.33
CA ALA A 219 0.67 -14.44 5.59
C ALA A 219 1.89 -15.13 4.97
N LEU A 220 1.98 -16.47 5.07
CA LEU A 220 3.05 -17.25 4.46
C LEU A 220 3.00 -17.19 2.93
N THR A 221 1.83 -17.39 2.33
CA THR A 221 1.67 -17.36 0.87
C THR A 221 2.03 -15.99 0.28
N MET A 222 1.56 -14.90 0.90
CA MET A 222 1.91 -13.55 0.44
C MET A 222 3.43 -13.30 0.57
N ALA A 223 4.02 -13.67 1.71
CA ALA A 223 5.45 -13.51 1.93
C ALA A 223 6.27 -14.28 0.87
N GLU A 224 5.91 -15.52 0.55
CA GLU A 224 6.56 -16.30 -0.49
C GLU A 224 6.51 -15.61 -1.86
N LYS A 225 5.33 -15.11 -2.26
CA LYS A 225 5.15 -14.40 -3.54
C LYS A 225 6.00 -13.14 -3.63
N PHE A 226 6.03 -12.34 -2.57
CA PHE A 226 6.86 -11.15 -2.50
C PHE A 226 8.36 -11.48 -2.48
N GLN A 227 8.79 -12.52 -1.76
CA GLN A 227 10.19 -12.95 -1.76
C GLN A 227 10.64 -13.44 -3.14
N ASN A 228 9.80 -14.21 -3.83
CA ASN A 228 10.08 -14.66 -5.20
C ASN A 228 10.25 -13.48 -6.15
N TRP A 229 9.37 -12.47 -6.08
CA TRP A 229 9.53 -11.25 -6.86
C TRP A 229 10.81 -10.49 -6.51
N LYS A 230 11.06 -10.21 -5.22
CA LYS A 230 12.28 -9.52 -4.75
C LYS A 230 13.57 -10.22 -5.18
N SER A 231 13.56 -11.55 -5.29
CA SER A 231 14.73 -12.33 -5.71
C SER A 231 15.06 -12.24 -7.20
N CYS A 232 14.09 -11.85 -8.05
CA CYS A 232 14.24 -11.89 -9.50
C CYS A 232 14.13 -10.52 -10.20
N ASP A 233 13.64 -9.50 -9.51
CA ASP A 233 13.39 -8.19 -10.08
C ASP A 233 14.40 -7.14 -9.57
N PRO A 234 15.30 -6.65 -10.43
CA PRO A 234 16.33 -5.68 -10.02
C PRO A 234 15.75 -4.30 -9.64
N LEU A 235 14.50 -3.99 -10.00
CA LEU A 235 13.88 -2.71 -9.62
C LEU A 235 13.63 -2.59 -8.12
N VAL A 236 13.63 -3.70 -7.38
CA VAL A 236 13.43 -3.73 -5.92
C VAL A 236 14.57 -3.03 -5.18
N GLU A 237 15.78 -3.03 -5.73
CA GLU A 237 16.99 -2.45 -5.12
C GLU A 237 17.14 -0.96 -5.43
N LEU A 238 16.31 -0.42 -6.32
CA LEU A 238 16.37 0.98 -6.69
C LEU A 238 15.66 1.85 -5.64
N PRO A 239 16.16 3.09 -5.42
CA PRO A 239 15.41 4.03 -4.61
C PRO A 239 14.04 4.29 -5.25
N PRO A 240 13.02 4.66 -4.45
CA PRO A 240 11.75 5.13 -4.98
C PRO A 240 11.97 6.23 -6.03
N PRO A 241 11.14 6.28 -7.09
CA PRO A 241 11.30 7.21 -8.20
C PRO A 241 11.37 8.69 -7.77
#